data_AF-A0A7V1Z772-F1
#
_entry.id   AF-A0A7V1Z772-F1
#
_cell.length_a   1.000
_cell.length_b   1.000
_cell.length_c   1.000
_cell.angle_alpha   90.00
_cell.angle_beta   90.00
_cell.angle_gamma   90.00
#
_symmetry.space_group_name_H-M   'P 1'
#
loop_
_entity.id
_entity.type
_entity.pdbx_description
1 polymer ?
#
loop_
_entity_poly.entity_id
_entity_poly.type
_entity_poly.pdbx_seq_one_letter_code
_entity_poly.pdbx_strand_id
1 'polypeptide(L)'
;MTATHESHPHPNYLAVFAALVVLTGISVSSEYFLGAGAAHAVNVLVAVCKAVLVAMFFMHLKYDWFKVYFMVVPTLIVGVVLVLTLMPDATFSLYRNLLDVPPPIVGE
;
A
#
# COMPACT_ATOMS: atom_id res chain seq x y z
N MET A 1 10.01 -50.09 -2.50
CA MET A 1 9.33 -49.04 -1.71
C MET A 1 9.59 -47.71 -2.41
N THR A 2 8.75 -47.38 -3.40
CA THR A 2 8.86 -46.16 -4.23
C THR A 2 8.17 -45.02 -3.50
N ALA A 3 8.94 -44.02 -3.07
CA ALA A 3 8.41 -42.78 -2.53
C ALA A 3 7.82 -41.96 -3.68
N THR A 4 6.50 -41.94 -3.80
CA THR A 4 5.77 -40.96 -4.61
C THR A 4 5.95 -39.61 -3.95
N HIS A 5 6.73 -38.72 -4.57
CA HIS A 5 6.73 -37.30 -4.21
C HIS A 5 5.41 -36.72 -4.72
N GLU A 6 4.39 -36.76 -3.86
CA GLU A 6 3.14 -36.03 -4.02
C GLU A 6 3.49 -34.54 -4.23
N SER A 7 3.38 -34.06 -5.46
CA SER A 7 3.53 -32.65 -5.79
C SER A 7 2.36 -31.89 -5.15
N HIS A 8 2.55 -31.45 -3.91
CA HIS A 8 1.59 -30.61 -3.22
C HIS A 8 1.33 -29.37 -4.08
N PRO A 9 0.06 -29.07 -4.44
CA PRO A 9 -0.28 -27.87 -5.20
C PRO A 9 -0.02 -26.66 -4.29
N HIS A 10 1.20 -26.13 -4.35
CA HIS A 10 1.56 -24.92 -3.65
C HIS A 10 0.69 -23.77 -4.18
N PRO A 11 -0.05 -23.07 -3.30
CA PRO A 11 -0.83 -21.90 -3.71
C PRO A 11 0.08 -20.95 -4.47
N ASN A 12 -0.39 -20.42 -5.59
CA ASN A 12 0.46 -19.73 -6.55
C ASN A 12 0.77 -18.29 -6.10
N TYR A 13 1.48 -18.13 -4.97
CA TYR A 13 1.87 -16.85 -4.38
C TYR A 13 2.72 -16.00 -5.35
N LEU A 14 3.48 -16.65 -6.25
CA LEU A 14 4.23 -16.00 -7.32
C LEU A 14 3.33 -15.28 -8.34
N ALA A 15 2.16 -15.84 -8.66
CA ALA A 15 1.21 -15.21 -9.57
C ALA A 15 0.61 -13.93 -8.97
N VAL A 16 0.37 -13.93 -7.65
CA VAL A 16 -0.14 -12.75 -6.93
C VAL A 16 0.94 -11.67 -6.84
N PHE A 17 2.18 -12.06 -6.53
CA PHE A 17 3.32 -11.15 -6.55
C PHE A 17 3.47 -10.47 -7.92
N ALA A 18 3.39 -11.25 -9.00
CA ALA A 18 3.43 -10.71 -10.36
C ALA A 18 2.26 -9.75 -10.63
N ALA A 19 1.04 -10.07 -10.21
CA ALA A 19 -0.12 -9.18 -10.34
C ALA A 19 0.06 -7.85 -9.59
N LEU A 20 0.60 -7.88 -8.37
CA LEU A 20 0.88 -6.69 -7.56
C LEU A 20 2.00 -5.83 -8.18
N VAL A 21 3.03 -6.46 -8.74
CA VAL A 21 4.10 -5.77 -9.46
C VAL A 21 3.55 -5.07 -10.70
N VAL A 22 2.72 -5.76 -11.50
CA VAL A 22 2.07 -5.16 -12.68
C VAL A 22 1.19 -3.97 -12.28
N LEU A 23 0.37 -4.14 -11.25
CA LEU A 23 -0.51 -3.09 -10.76
C LEU A 23 0.28 -1.90 -10.17
N THR A 24 1.50 -2.12 -9.68
CA THR A 24 2.43 -1.07 -9.27
C THR A 24 3.05 -0.36 -10.46
N GLY A 25 3.47 -1.10 -11.49
CA GLY A 25 3.95 -0.53 -12.75
C GLY A 25 2.91 0.36 -13.42
N ILE A 26 1.62 -0.04 -13.40
CA ILE A 26 0.51 0.76 -13.94
C ILE A 26 0.32 2.07 -13.15
N SER A 27 0.44 2.02 -11.82
CA SER A 27 0.36 3.22 -10.98
C SER A 27 1.44 4.23 -11.36
N VAL A 28 2.70 3.77 -11.39
CA VAL A 28 3.85 4.63 -11.68
C VAL A 28 3.77 5.18 -13.10
N SER A 29 3.43 4.35 -14.09
CA SER A 29 3.28 4.82 -15.46
C SER A 29 2.12 5.82 -15.59
N SER A 30 1.02 5.65 -14.84
CA SER A 30 -0.09 6.61 -14.87
C SER A 30 0.32 8.03 -14.43
N GLU A 31 1.30 8.16 -13.54
CA GLU A 31 1.84 9.46 -13.12
C GLU A 31 2.67 10.15 -14.23
N TYR A 32 3.33 9.37 -15.10
CA TYR A 32 4.11 9.92 -16.21
C TYR A 32 3.25 10.28 -17.44
N PHE A 33 2.12 9.60 -17.64
CA PHE A 33 1.30 9.74 -18.85
C PHE A 33 0.04 10.60 -18.65
N LEU A 34 -0.47 10.75 -17.43
CA LEU A 34 -1.72 11.48 -17.14
C LEU A 34 -1.45 12.77 -16.33
N GLY A 35 -2.13 13.85 -16.69
CA GLY A 35 -2.06 15.11 -15.94
C GLY A 35 -2.47 14.95 -14.47
N ALA A 36 -1.92 15.81 -13.60
CA ALA A 36 -1.92 15.65 -12.13
C ALA A 36 -3.27 15.28 -11.48
N GLY A 37 -4.39 15.79 -11.99
CA GLY A 37 -5.73 15.46 -11.48
C GLY A 37 -6.23 14.05 -11.84
N ALA A 38 -5.97 13.60 -13.07
CA ALA A 38 -6.44 12.31 -13.55
C ALA A 38 -5.57 11.15 -13.02
N ALA A 39 -4.26 11.38 -12.89
CA ALA A 39 -3.33 10.41 -12.32
C ALA A 39 -3.69 10.03 -10.87
N HIS A 40 -4.15 10.99 -10.07
CA HIS A 40 -4.54 10.75 -8.68
C HIS A 40 -5.73 9.78 -8.56
N ALA A 41 -6.76 9.97 -9.38
CA ALA A 41 -7.94 9.09 -9.38
C ALA A 41 -7.58 7.65 -9.79
N VAL A 42 -6.72 7.50 -10.80
CA VAL A 42 -6.22 6.19 -11.25
C VAL A 42 -5.38 5.53 -10.16
N ASN A 43 -4.49 6.26 -9.50
CA ASN A 43 -3.68 5.74 -8.40
C ASN A 43 -4.52 5.24 -7.22
N VAL A 44 -5.58 5.96 -6.85
CA VAL A 44 -6.49 5.52 -5.78
C VAL A 44 -7.22 4.23 -6.18
N LEU A 45 -7.74 4.15 -7.41
CA LEU A 45 -8.39 2.93 -7.91
C LEU A 45 -7.43 1.73 -7.92
N VAL A 46 -6.20 1.95 -8.40
CA VAL A 46 -5.12 0.97 -8.42
C VAL A 46 -4.77 0.51 -7.00
N ALA A 47 -4.70 1.43 -6.03
CA ALA A 47 -4.44 1.11 -4.63
C ALA A 47 -5.55 0.24 -4.02
N VAL A 48 -6.83 0.54 -4.30
CA VAL A 48 -7.97 -0.28 -3.86
C VAL A 48 -7.90 -1.69 -4.46
N CYS A 49 -7.61 -1.81 -5.76
CA CYS A 49 -7.44 -3.11 -6.41
C CYS A 49 -6.29 -3.94 -5.79
N LYS A 50 -5.16 -3.30 -5.45
CA LYS A 50 -4.06 -3.98 -4.74
C LYS A 50 -4.53 -4.50 -3.38
N ALA A 51 -5.24 -3.67 -2.61
CA ALA A 51 -5.76 -4.04 -1.30
C ALA A 51 -6.77 -5.19 -1.39
N VAL A 52 -7.64 -5.20 -2.40
CA VAL A 52 -8.61 -6.29 -2.64
C VAL A 52 -7.91 -7.57 -3.09
N LEU A 53 -6.88 -7.51 -3.93
CA LEU A 53 -6.07 -8.70 -4.26
C LEU A 53 -5.37 -9.25 -3.02
N VAL A 54 -4.75 -8.40 -2.21
CA VAL A 54 -4.14 -8.81 -0.94
C VAL A 54 -5.19 -9.45 -0.04
N ALA A 55 -6.37 -8.84 0.11
CA ALA A 55 -7.46 -9.41 0.90
C ALA A 55 -7.94 -10.75 0.32
N MET A 56 -8.25 -10.87 -0.96
CA MET A 56 -8.78 -12.09 -1.56
C MET A 56 -7.78 -13.26 -1.52
N PHE A 57 -6.48 -12.99 -1.66
CA PHE A 57 -5.45 -14.04 -1.68
C PHE A 57 -4.84 -14.34 -0.31
N PHE A 58 -4.68 -13.36 0.57
CA PHE A 58 -4.30 -13.61 1.97
C PHE A 58 -5.51 -14.02 2.85
N MET A 59 -6.76 -13.77 2.44
CA MET A 59 -7.99 -14.33 3.04
C MET A 59 -8.47 -15.62 2.35
N HIS A 60 -7.57 -16.54 2.01
CA HIS A 60 -7.98 -17.95 2.07
C HIS A 60 -8.00 -18.36 3.56
N LEU A 61 -9.11 -18.01 4.20
CA LEU A 61 -9.44 -18.08 5.63
C LEU A 61 -9.54 -19.49 6.21
N LYS A 62 -8.69 -20.41 5.74
CA LYS A 62 -8.66 -21.78 6.23
C LYS A 62 -7.33 -22.17 6.89
N TYR A 63 -6.36 -21.25 6.95
CA TYR A 63 -5.08 -21.51 7.61
C TYR A 63 -4.76 -20.37 8.60
N ASP A 64 -5.14 -20.57 9.86
CA ASP A 64 -4.81 -19.74 11.03
C ASP A 64 -5.17 -18.23 10.97
N TRP A 65 -6.38 -17.91 11.43
CA TRP A 65 -6.86 -16.54 11.69
C TRP A 65 -5.91 -15.69 12.54
N PHE A 66 -5.14 -16.32 13.44
CA PHE A 66 -4.17 -15.63 14.29
C PHE A 66 -3.00 -15.03 13.49
N LYS A 67 -2.49 -15.76 12.47
CA LYS A 67 -1.39 -15.28 11.63
C LYS A 67 -1.82 -14.14 10.70
N VAL A 68 -3.04 -14.23 10.14
CA VAL A 68 -3.58 -13.17 9.28
C VAL A 68 -3.83 -11.89 10.08
N TYR A 69 -4.41 -12.01 11.29
CA TYR A 69 -4.62 -10.86 12.18
C TYR A 69 -3.31 -10.18 12.55
N PHE A 70 -2.26 -10.96 12.86
CA PHE A 70 -0.94 -10.43 13.18
C PHE A 70 -0.29 -9.61 12.05
N MET A 71 -0.63 -9.86 10.78
CA MET A 71 -0.08 -9.13 9.62
C MET A 71 -0.93 -7.91 9.23
N VAL A 72 -2.26 -8.02 9.32
CA VAL A 72 -3.19 -6.93 8.94
C VAL A 72 -3.23 -5.82 9.99
N VAL A 73 -3.22 -6.18 11.28
CA VAL A 73 -3.27 -5.22 12.39
C VAL A 73 -2.13 -4.19 12.36
N PRO A 74 -0.85 -4.55 12.26
CA PRO A 74 0.22 -3.57 12.21
C PRO A 74 0.13 -2.70 10.95
N THR A 75 -0.30 -3.26 9.82
CA THR A 75 -0.49 -2.51 8.57
C THR A 75 -1.57 -1.43 8.72
N LEU A 76 -2.69 -1.76 9.37
CA LEU A 76 -3.75 -0.79 9.66
C LEU A 76 -3.33 0.25 10.70
N ILE A 77 -2.64 -0.15 11.77
CA ILE A 77 -2.14 0.78 12.78
C ILE A 77 -1.20 1.80 12.14
N VAL A 78 -0.23 1.35 11.34
CA VAL A 78 0.70 2.23 10.63
C VAL A 78 -0.05 3.15 9.66
N GLY A 79 -1.05 2.63 8.93
CA GLY A 79 -1.88 3.46 8.04
C GLY A 79 -2.61 4.58 8.78
N VAL A 80 -3.22 4.28 9.94
CA VAL A 80 -3.92 5.28 10.76
C VAL A 80 -2.95 6.31 11.35
N VAL A 81 -1.82 5.86 11.90
CA VAL A 81 -0.78 6.75 12.45
C VAL A 81 -0.22 7.68 11.37
N LEU A 82 0.00 7.17 10.15
CA LEU A 82 0.49 7.96 9.03
C LEU A 82 -0.49 9.08 8.67
N VAL A 83 -1.79 8.79 8.55
CA VAL A 83 -2.81 9.81 8.25
C VAL A 83 -2.87 10.87 9.36
N LEU A 84 -2.90 10.42 10.62
CA LEU A 84 -2.96 11.34 11.77
C LEU A 84 -1.70 12.19 11.93
N THR A 85 -0.54 11.69 11.54
CA THR A 85 0.73 12.44 11.57
C THR A 85 0.84 13.39 10.39
N LEU A 86 0.32 13.02 9.22
CA LEU A 86 0.38 13.85 8.02
C LEU A 86 -0.61 15.03 8.05
N MET A 87 -1.77 14.88 8.69
CA MET A 87 -2.75 15.98 8.83
C MET A 87 -2.19 17.25 9.50
N PRO A 88 -1.56 17.19 10.69
CA PRO A 88 -0.99 18.37 11.33
C PRO A 88 0.21 18.93 10.55
N ASP A 89 1.02 18.09 9.90
CA ASP A 89 2.12 18.54 9.03
C ASP A 89 1.61 19.35 7.82
N ALA A 90 0.60 18.83 7.12
CA ALA A 90 -0.04 19.53 6.00
C ALA A 90 -0.70 20.85 6.45
N THR A 91 -1.32 20.85 7.62
CA THR A 91 -1.95 22.05 8.20
C THR A 91 -0.93 23.10 8.62
N PHE A 92 0.17 22.68 9.26
CA PHE A 92 1.26 23.56 9.66
C PHE A 92 1.97 24.17 8.44
N SER A 93 2.14 23.38 7.38
CA SER A 93 2.68 23.87 6.11
C SER A 93 1.79 24.95 5.49
N LEU A 94 0.47 24.76 5.51
CA LEU A 94 -0.48 25.75 4.99
C LEU A 94 -0.43 27.05 5.81
N TYR A 95 -0.50 26.97 7.15
CA TYR A 95 -0.39 28.11 8.06
C TYR A 95 0.91 28.91 7.85
N ARG A 96 2.05 28.23 7.70
CA ARG A 96 3.36 28.86 7.42
C ARG A 96 3.37 29.65 6.12
N ASN A 97 2.80 29.09 5.03
CA ASN A 97 2.71 29.78 3.75
C ASN A 97 1.75 31.00 3.80
N LEU A 98 0.66 30.91 4.59
CA LEU A 98 -0.30 32.01 4.74
C LEU A 98 0.23 33.19 5.57
N LEU A 99 1.14 32.93 6.51
CA LEU A 99 1.69 33.96 7.39
C LEU A 99 3.07 34.48 6.96
N ASP A 100 3.53 34.09 5.78
CA ASP A 100 4.85 34.44 5.22
C ASP A 100 5.99 34.25 6.25
N VAL A 101 5.84 33.24 7.12
CA VAL A 101 6.83 32.96 8.18
C VAL A 101 8.08 32.42 7.49
N PRO A 102 9.22 33.15 7.51
CA PRO A 102 10.43 32.67 6.88
C PRO A 102 10.85 31.34 7.53
N PRO A 103 11.39 30.39 6.75
CA PRO A 103 11.81 29.11 7.28
C PRO A 103 12.78 29.34 8.44
N PRO A 104 12.68 28.57 9.54
CA PRO A 104 13.59 28.73 10.66
C PRO A 104 15.03 28.63 10.14
N ILE A 105 15.84 29.67 10.41
CA ILE A 105 17.28 29.62 10.19
C ILE A 105 17.82 28.50 11.09
N VAL A 106 18.08 27.34 10.49
CA VAL A 106 18.77 26.25 11.19
C VAL A 106 20.21 26.74 11.37
N GLY A 107 20.44 27.46 12.47
CA GLY A 107 21.77 27.55 13.04
C GLY A 107 22.16 26.15 13.47
N GLU A 108 23.35 25.73 13.04
CA GLU A 108 23.94 24.43 13.31
C GLU A 108 23.81 23.99 14.78
#